data_AF-A0A6G8NGX0-F1
#
_entry.id   AF-A0A6G8NGX0-F1
#
_cell.length_a   1.000
_cell.length_b   1.000
_cell.length_c   1.000
_cell.angle_alpha   90.00
_cell.angle_beta   90.00
_cell.angle_gamma   90.00
#
_symmetry.space_group_name_H-M   'P 1'
#
loop_
_entity.id
_entity.type
_entity.pdbx_description
1 polymer ?
#
loop_
_entity_poly.entity_id
_entity_poly.type
_entity_poly.pdbx_seq_one_letter_code
_entity_poly.pdbx_strand_id
1 'polypeptide(L)'
;MTDTTRTAIEAAFRKLELLPGVESQISTMTDMLVPLYGGDRHPFPAHLRVKDRKTANLEIDKISSVANKLALLLDDLSEPSIDALADSGLLQIIHHDQLSAILKQVATIARKADLSKAAKTGDRGPANHLAKGIASILAHGFETLTGNVPTLVTPADTRQKKYSPFITLVGDVFSALNIDAKPEGYAKAAKESYRPKAEK
;
A
#
# COMPACT_ATOMS: atom_id res chain seq x y z
N MET A 1 14.11 -8.79 -16.28
CA MET A 1 14.34 -7.49 -15.59
C MET A 1 13.48 -7.33 -14.34
N THR A 2 12.25 -7.85 -14.31
CA THR A 2 11.36 -7.82 -13.11
C THR A 2 11.96 -8.51 -11.88
N ASP A 3 12.69 -9.62 -12.05
CA ASP A 3 13.34 -10.33 -10.93
C ASP A 3 14.42 -9.51 -10.24
N THR A 4 15.14 -8.66 -10.99
CA THR A 4 16.17 -7.78 -10.43
C THR A 4 15.54 -6.67 -9.57
N THR A 5 14.44 -6.07 -10.04
CA THR A 5 13.67 -5.08 -9.28
C THR A 5 13.04 -5.68 -8.03
N ARG A 6 12.43 -6.87 -8.15
CA ARG A 6 11.86 -7.62 -7.01
C ARG A 6 12.91 -7.85 -5.93
N THR A 7 14.07 -8.39 -6.32
CA THR A 7 15.19 -8.66 -5.42
C THR A 7 15.70 -7.38 -4.74
N ALA A 8 15.80 -6.27 -5.48
CA ALA A 8 16.26 -4.99 -4.94
C ALA A 8 15.28 -4.40 -3.91
N ILE A 9 13.96 -4.54 -4.14
CA ILE A 9 12.93 -4.10 -3.20
C ILE A 9 12.93 -4.97 -1.94
N GLU A 10 13.00 -6.30 -2.07
CA GLU A 10 13.13 -7.21 -0.92
C GLU A 10 14.37 -6.91 -0.10
N ALA A 11 15.50 -6.67 -0.76
CA ALA A 11 16.75 -6.29 -0.10
C ALA A 11 16.63 -4.96 0.67
N ALA A 12 15.84 -4.01 0.18
CA ALA A 12 15.56 -2.76 0.89
C ALA A 12 14.79 -3.01 2.19
N PHE A 13 13.76 -3.87 2.17
CA PHE A 13 13.02 -4.24 3.39
C PHE A 13 13.88 -5.01 4.39
N ARG A 14 14.77 -5.90 3.93
CA ARG A 14 15.66 -6.69 4.79
C ARG A 14 16.75 -5.89 5.52
N LYS A 15 16.95 -4.62 5.18
CA LYS A 15 17.84 -3.72 5.93
C LYS A 15 17.20 -3.19 7.22
N LEU A 16 15.89 -3.39 7.39
CA LEU A 16 15.16 -2.92 8.58
C LEU A 16 15.31 -3.90 9.74
N GLU A 17 15.10 -3.40 10.95
CA GLU A 17 14.89 -4.23 12.13
C GLU A 17 13.46 -4.79 12.09
N LEU A 18 13.33 -5.98 11.53
CA LEU A 18 12.04 -6.63 11.26
C LEU A 18 11.51 -7.39 12.50
N LEU A 19 10.19 -7.42 12.64
CA LEU A 19 9.53 -8.31 13.60
C LEU A 19 9.64 -9.78 13.15
N PRO A 20 9.59 -10.75 14.08
CA PRO A 20 9.56 -12.16 13.72
C PRO A 20 8.32 -12.51 12.87
N GLY A 21 8.51 -13.32 11.82
CA GLY A 21 7.41 -13.87 11.02
C GLY A 21 6.82 -12.95 9.95
N VAL A 22 7.50 -11.86 9.57
CA VAL A 22 6.98 -10.88 8.60
C VAL A 22 7.28 -11.17 7.11
N GLU A 23 7.83 -12.34 6.80
CA GLU A 23 8.28 -12.69 5.43
C GLU A 23 7.15 -12.67 4.40
N SER A 24 5.95 -13.11 4.77
CA SER A 24 4.79 -13.08 3.86
C SER A 24 4.35 -11.64 3.56
N GLN A 25 4.47 -10.73 4.54
CA GLN A 25 4.20 -9.31 4.38
C GLN A 25 5.26 -8.65 3.50
N ILE A 26 6.54 -9.02 3.62
CA ILE A 26 7.60 -8.52 2.72
C ILE A 26 7.32 -8.95 1.27
N SER A 27 6.98 -10.22 1.03
CA SER A 27 6.61 -10.67 -0.33
C SER A 27 5.40 -9.90 -0.84
N THR A 28 4.34 -9.79 -0.03
CA THR A 28 3.11 -9.08 -0.41
C THR A 28 3.39 -7.62 -0.77
N MET A 29 4.21 -6.92 0.04
CA MET A 29 4.63 -5.55 -0.23
C MET A 29 5.48 -5.43 -1.49
N THR A 30 6.38 -6.37 -1.72
CA THR A 30 7.21 -6.40 -2.92
C THR A 30 6.35 -6.60 -4.16
N ASP A 31 5.43 -7.56 -4.12
CA ASP A 31 4.53 -7.88 -5.23
C ASP A 31 3.55 -6.72 -5.52
N MET A 32 3.24 -5.87 -4.53
CA MET A 32 2.51 -4.60 -4.73
C MET A 32 3.36 -3.51 -5.42
N LEU A 33 4.68 -3.49 -5.20
CA LEU A 33 5.58 -2.44 -5.69
C LEU A 33 6.21 -2.76 -7.05
N VAL A 34 6.47 -4.03 -7.36
CA VAL A 34 7.06 -4.46 -8.65
C VAL A 34 6.26 -3.97 -9.87
N PRO A 35 4.91 -4.04 -9.90
CA PRO A 35 4.11 -3.53 -11.01
C PRO A 35 4.25 -2.02 -11.24
N LEU A 36 4.80 -1.28 -10.28
CA LEU A 36 5.02 0.16 -10.35
C LEU A 36 6.36 0.55 -10.98
N TYR A 37 7.14 -0.44 -11.44
CA TYR A 37 8.43 -0.22 -12.09
C TYR A 37 8.31 0.67 -13.35
N GLY A 38 9.09 1.75 -13.38
CA GLY A 38 9.02 2.80 -14.39
C GLY A 38 10.02 2.69 -15.54
N GLY A 39 10.51 1.49 -15.90
CA GLY A 39 11.33 1.29 -17.11
C GLY A 39 10.67 1.84 -18.39
N ASP A 40 11.46 2.01 -19.47
CA ASP A 40 11.12 2.62 -20.77
C ASP A 40 9.65 3.05 -20.92
N ARG A 41 9.32 4.19 -20.30
CA ARG A 41 8.04 4.88 -20.32
C ARG A 41 6.85 3.94 -20.55
N HIS A 42 6.69 2.95 -19.67
CA HIS A 42 5.43 2.23 -19.62
C HIS A 42 4.28 3.25 -19.49
N PRO A 43 3.19 3.12 -20.27
CA PRO A 43 2.04 3.96 -20.09
C PRO A 43 1.62 3.86 -18.63
N PHE A 44 1.62 5.02 -17.96
CA PHE A 44 1.20 5.18 -16.57
C PHE A 44 0.05 4.21 -16.28
N PRO A 45 0.14 3.34 -15.25
CA PRO A 45 -0.92 2.40 -14.99
C PRO A 45 -2.24 3.16 -14.91
N ALA A 46 -3.25 2.77 -15.70
CA ALA A 46 -4.47 3.58 -15.87
C ALA A 46 -5.16 3.92 -14.53
N HIS A 47 -4.91 3.10 -13.51
CA HIS A 47 -5.40 3.26 -12.14
C HIS A 47 -4.68 4.32 -11.29
N LEU A 48 -3.49 4.79 -11.70
CA LEU A 48 -2.78 5.88 -11.02
C LEU A 48 -2.98 7.24 -11.70
N ARG A 49 -3.76 7.31 -12.78
CA ARG A 49 -4.10 8.59 -13.41
C ARG A 49 -4.85 9.47 -12.42
N VAL A 50 -4.46 10.74 -12.36
CA VAL A 50 -5.17 11.74 -11.56
C VAL A 50 -6.56 11.91 -12.14
N LYS A 51 -7.56 11.50 -11.36
CA LYS A 51 -8.98 11.73 -11.64
C LYS A 51 -9.46 12.90 -10.79
N ASP A 52 -10.47 13.61 -11.26
CA ASP A 52 -11.10 14.64 -10.43
C ASP A 52 -11.72 14.01 -9.17
N ARG A 53 -11.90 14.84 -8.13
CA ARG A 53 -12.42 14.36 -6.84
C ARG A 53 -13.79 13.68 -6.99
N LYS A 54 -14.63 14.12 -7.94
CA LYS A 54 -15.95 13.52 -8.18
C LYS A 54 -15.80 12.09 -8.67
N THR A 55 -14.92 11.86 -9.63
CA THR A 55 -14.64 10.54 -10.20
C THR A 55 -13.97 9.63 -9.17
N ALA A 56 -13.01 10.14 -8.39
CA ALA A 56 -12.39 9.38 -7.31
C ALA A 56 -13.38 9.02 -6.19
N ASN A 57 -14.31 9.91 -5.84
CA ASN A 57 -15.40 9.59 -4.91
C ASN A 57 -16.29 8.46 -5.46
N LEU A 58 -16.65 8.51 -6.75
CA LEU A 58 -17.45 7.45 -7.39
C LEU A 58 -16.73 6.09 -7.35
N GLU A 59 -15.41 6.07 -7.47
CA GLU A 59 -14.62 4.84 -7.36
C GLU A 59 -14.63 4.28 -5.94
N ILE A 60 -14.43 5.14 -4.94
CA ILE A 60 -14.48 4.75 -3.52
C ILE A 60 -15.87 4.25 -3.14
N ASP A 61 -16.92 4.94 -3.58
CA ASP A 61 -18.31 4.53 -3.37
C ASP A 61 -18.59 3.18 -4.03
N LYS A 62 -18.08 2.97 -5.25
CA LYS A 62 -18.20 1.70 -5.97
C LYS A 62 -17.49 0.56 -5.23
N ILE A 63 -16.27 0.80 -4.74
CA ILE A 63 -15.52 -0.19 -3.92
C ILE A 63 -16.32 -0.55 -2.67
N SER A 64 -16.82 0.45 -1.93
CA SER A 64 -17.63 0.21 -0.74
C SER A 64 -18.90 -0.60 -1.06
N SER A 65 -19.60 -0.21 -2.13
CA SER A 65 -20.84 -0.86 -2.56
C SER A 65 -20.62 -2.31 -2.97
N VAL A 66 -19.61 -2.58 -3.80
CA VAL A 66 -19.31 -3.93 -4.28
C VAL A 66 -18.81 -4.82 -3.14
N ALA A 67 -17.92 -4.32 -2.28
CA ALA A 67 -17.44 -5.08 -1.13
C ALA A 67 -18.58 -5.45 -0.17
N ASN A 68 -19.48 -4.50 0.12
CA ASN A 68 -20.63 -4.76 0.98
C ASN A 68 -21.62 -5.76 0.33
N LYS A 69 -21.88 -5.63 -0.97
CA LYS A 69 -22.74 -6.58 -1.70
C LYS A 69 -22.16 -7.98 -1.70
N LEU A 70 -20.87 -8.13 -1.95
CA LEU A 70 -20.21 -9.43 -1.93
C LEU A 70 -20.24 -10.04 -0.52
N ALA A 71 -20.04 -9.25 0.53
CA ALA A 71 -20.15 -9.74 1.90
C ALA A 71 -21.55 -10.28 2.21
N LEU A 72 -22.60 -9.56 1.80
CA LEU A 72 -23.99 -10.02 1.99
C LEU A 72 -24.28 -11.31 1.20
N LEU A 73 -23.80 -11.40 -0.05
CA LEU A 73 -23.97 -12.61 -0.84
C LEU A 73 -23.26 -13.83 -0.23
N LEU A 74 -22.12 -13.62 0.43
CA LEU A 74 -21.43 -14.67 1.18
C LEU A 74 -22.24 -15.08 2.41
N ASP A 75 -22.68 -14.12 3.23
CA ASP A 75 -23.51 -14.39 4.41
C ASP A 75 -24.79 -15.18 4.08
N ASP A 76 -25.37 -14.93 2.90
CA ASP A 76 -26.61 -15.55 2.43
C ASP A 76 -26.39 -16.84 1.60
N LEU A 77 -25.17 -17.38 1.56
CA LEU A 77 -24.91 -18.63 0.84
C LEU A 77 -25.67 -19.80 1.46
N SER A 78 -26.35 -20.56 0.59
CA SER A 78 -26.94 -21.85 0.98
C SER A 78 -25.85 -22.91 1.21
N GLU A 79 -26.12 -23.87 2.10
CA GLU A 79 -25.21 -24.99 2.40
C GLU A 79 -24.69 -25.72 1.14
N PRO A 80 -25.52 -26.07 0.12
CA PRO A 80 -24.99 -26.68 -1.11
C PRO A 80 -24.03 -25.79 -1.91
N SER A 81 -24.19 -24.47 -1.82
CA SER A 81 -23.28 -23.51 -2.47
C SER A 81 -21.96 -23.39 -1.69
N ILE A 82 -22.01 -23.47 -0.36
CA ILE A 82 -20.82 -23.51 0.49
C ILE A 82 -20.00 -24.76 0.16
N ASP A 83 -20.64 -25.93 0.08
CA ASP A 83 -19.98 -27.19 -0.27
C ASP A 83 -19.34 -27.13 -1.66
N ALA A 84 -20.07 -26.66 -2.67
CA ALA A 84 -19.54 -26.53 -4.03
C ALA A 84 -18.34 -25.55 -4.11
N LEU A 85 -18.38 -24.45 -3.35
CA LEU A 85 -17.27 -23.50 -3.28
C LEU A 85 -16.08 -24.04 -2.48
N ALA A 86 -16.32 -24.84 -1.44
CA ALA A 86 -15.28 -25.54 -0.69
C ALA A 86 -14.55 -26.58 -1.55
N ASP A 87 -15.30 -27.37 -2.33
CA ASP A 87 -14.76 -28.36 -3.27
C ASP A 87 -13.93 -27.71 -4.39
N SER A 88 -14.29 -26.50 -4.80
CA SER A 88 -13.51 -25.70 -5.76
C SER A 88 -12.21 -25.11 -5.17
N GLY A 89 -12.00 -25.25 -3.86
CA GLY A 89 -10.87 -24.67 -3.13
C GLY A 89 -11.00 -23.18 -2.82
N LEU A 90 -12.08 -22.51 -3.22
CA LEU A 90 -12.28 -21.08 -2.96
C LEU A 90 -12.31 -20.77 -1.45
N LEU A 91 -12.99 -21.62 -0.68
CA LEU A 91 -13.11 -21.48 0.78
C LEU A 91 -11.91 -22.05 1.55
N GLN A 92 -10.96 -22.70 0.87
CA GLN A 92 -9.70 -23.15 1.48
C GLN A 92 -8.66 -22.04 1.54
N ILE A 93 -8.74 -21.04 0.64
CA ILE A 93 -7.83 -19.90 0.60
C ILE A 93 -8.20 -18.87 1.68
N ILE A 94 -9.50 -18.73 1.97
CA ILE A 94 -10.03 -17.81 2.99
C ILE A 94 -11.25 -18.47 3.64
N HIS A 95 -11.23 -18.64 4.96
CA HIS A 95 -12.42 -19.11 5.68
C HIS A 95 -13.60 -18.17 5.38
N HIS A 96 -14.75 -18.75 5.03
CA HIS A 96 -15.96 -18.03 4.64
C HIS A 96 -16.28 -16.82 5.54
N ASP A 97 -16.33 -17.03 6.86
CA ASP A 97 -16.67 -16.01 7.83
C ASP A 97 -15.62 -14.90 7.92
N GLN A 98 -14.34 -15.24 7.69
CA GLN A 98 -13.26 -14.28 7.63
C GLN A 98 -13.36 -13.42 6.37
N LEU A 99 -13.72 -14.00 5.22
CA LEU A 99 -13.87 -13.26 3.97
C LEU A 99 -15.01 -12.22 4.06
N SER A 100 -16.17 -12.62 4.58
CA SER A 100 -17.29 -11.70 4.80
C SER A 100 -16.90 -10.56 5.75
N ALA A 101 -16.25 -10.88 6.87
CA ALA A 101 -15.78 -9.88 7.83
C ALA A 101 -14.78 -8.88 7.21
N ILE A 102 -13.81 -9.39 6.43
CA ILE A 102 -12.82 -8.55 5.72
C ILE A 102 -13.52 -7.63 4.72
N LEU A 103 -14.47 -8.13 3.94
CA LEU A 103 -15.20 -7.33 2.95
C LEU A 103 -16.05 -6.23 3.59
N LYS A 104 -16.70 -6.50 4.73
CA LYS A 104 -17.40 -5.48 5.53
C LYS A 104 -16.45 -4.42 6.06
N GLN A 105 -15.26 -4.83 6.49
CA GLN A 105 -14.22 -3.91 6.94
C GLN A 105 -13.72 -3.03 5.80
N VAL A 106 -13.46 -3.60 4.62
CA VAL A 106 -13.09 -2.87 3.39
C VAL A 106 -14.18 -1.86 3.04
N ALA A 107 -15.45 -2.26 3.05
CA ALA A 107 -16.57 -1.37 2.75
C ALA A 107 -16.65 -0.18 3.72
N THR A 108 -16.37 -0.43 5.01
CA THR A 108 -16.35 0.59 6.06
C THR A 108 -15.18 1.55 5.91
N ILE A 109 -13.97 1.04 5.64
CA ILE A 109 -12.77 1.85 5.45
C ILE A 109 -12.92 2.71 4.20
N ALA A 110 -13.45 2.15 3.11
CA ALA A 110 -13.71 2.89 1.87
C ALA A 110 -14.65 4.08 2.12
N ARG A 111 -15.78 3.91 2.83
CA ARG A 111 -16.69 5.03 3.16
C ARG A 111 -16.05 6.13 3.99
N LYS A 112 -15.05 5.78 4.80
CA LYS A 112 -14.34 6.71 5.68
C LYS A 112 -13.15 7.38 4.97
N ALA A 113 -12.86 7.03 3.73
CA ALA A 113 -11.76 7.61 2.98
C ALA A 113 -12.06 9.09 2.70
N ASP A 114 -11.26 9.97 3.29
CA ASP A 114 -11.39 11.42 3.12
C ASP A 114 -10.47 11.93 2.01
N LEU A 115 -11.06 12.28 0.88
CA LEU A 115 -10.35 12.90 -0.24
C LEU A 115 -10.07 14.40 -0.03
N SER A 116 -10.47 15.01 1.09
CA SER A 116 -10.26 16.44 1.39
C SER A 116 -8.79 16.86 1.28
N LYS A 117 -7.88 15.94 1.66
CA LYS A 117 -6.42 16.10 1.66
C LYS A 117 -5.75 15.57 0.38
N ALA A 118 -6.49 14.96 -0.54
CA ALA A 118 -5.95 14.53 -1.82
C ALA A 118 -5.58 15.77 -2.66
N ALA A 119 -4.41 15.72 -3.30
CA ALA A 119 -3.93 16.83 -4.13
C ALA A 119 -4.95 17.15 -5.23
N LYS A 120 -5.22 18.45 -5.46
CA LYS A 120 -6.09 18.87 -6.56
C LYS A 120 -5.40 18.54 -7.89
N THR A 121 -6.19 18.19 -8.89
CA THR A 121 -5.76 18.05 -10.29
C THR A 121 -4.89 19.25 -10.67
N GLY A 122 -3.62 19.01 -11.01
CA GLY A 122 -2.70 20.02 -11.52
C GLY A 122 -1.45 20.29 -10.68
N ASP A 123 -1.38 19.83 -9.42
CA ASP A 123 -0.33 20.37 -8.54
C ASP A 123 1.08 19.83 -8.79
N ARG A 124 1.27 18.60 -9.28
CA ARG A 124 2.60 18.07 -9.66
C ARG A 124 2.45 16.99 -10.74
N GLY A 125 3.40 16.85 -11.65
CA GLY A 125 3.32 15.86 -12.74
C GLY A 125 3.16 14.41 -12.26
N PRO A 126 2.79 13.46 -13.15
CA PRO A 126 2.46 12.08 -12.79
C PRO A 126 3.54 11.37 -11.94
N ALA A 127 4.82 11.60 -12.21
CA ALA A 127 5.95 11.04 -11.45
C ALA A 127 5.96 11.41 -9.96
N ASN A 128 5.54 12.64 -9.61
CA ASN A 128 5.50 13.10 -8.22
C ASN A 128 4.35 12.45 -7.43
N HIS A 129 3.26 12.07 -8.10
CA HIS A 129 2.17 11.33 -7.48
C HIS A 129 2.53 9.86 -7.23
N LEU A 130 3.26 9.24 -8.16
CA LEU A 130 3.78 7.88 -8.00
C LEU A 130 4.72 7.81 -6.78
N ALA A 131 5.71 8.71 -6.71
CA ALA A 131 6.63 8.82 -5.58
C ALA A 131 5.88 9.00 -4.25
N LYS A 132 4.84 9.85 -4.23
CA LYS A 132 3.99 10.06 -3.05
C LYS A 132 3.20 8.81 -2.66
N GLY A 133 2.60 8.12 -3.62
CA GLY A 133 1.84 6.89 -3.41
C GLY A 133 2.72 5.79 -2.82
N ILE A 134 3.89 5.57 -3.43
CA ILE A 134 4.87 4.59 -2.96
C ILE A 134 5.33 4.92 -1.55
N ALA A 135 5.71 6.17 -1.26
CA ALA A 135 6.12 6.56 0.08
C ALA A 135 5.01 6.34 1.13
N SER A 136 3.74 6.49 0.75
CA SER A 136 2.60 6.23 1.63
C SER A 136 2.39 4.73 1.89
N ILE A 137 2.52 3.89 0.85
CA ILE A 137 2.51 2.42 0.99
C ILE A 137 3.64 1.97 1.92
N LEU A 138 4.85 2.51 1.72
CA LEU A 138 6.01 2.22 2.54
C LEU A 138 5.82 2.66 4.00
N ALA A 139 5.14 3.78 4.28
CA ALA A 139 4.85 4.20 5.65
C ALA A 139 3.97 3.19 6.41
N HIS A 140 2.94 2.66 5.76
CA HIS A 140 2.08 1.62 6.35
C HIS A 140 2.79 0.28 6.50
N GLY A 141 3.60 -0.08 5.50
CA GLY A 141 4.44 -1.26 5.57
C GLY A 141 5.47 -1.20 6.68
N PHE A 142 6.11 -0.05 6.88
CA PHE A 142 7.15 0.14 7.87
C PHE A 142 6.66 -0.18 9.29
N GLU A 143 5.51 0.35 9.71
CA GLU A 143 4.91 -0.03 11.00
C GLU A 143 4.56 -1.53 11.02
N THR A 144 3.98 -2.06 9.95
CA THR A 144 3.58 -3.48 9.91
C THR A 144 4.78 -4.42 10.03
N LEU A 145 5.92 -4.05 9.45
CA LEU A 145 7.13 -4.87 9.40
C LEU A 145 8.02 -4.70 10.63
N THR A 146 8.07 -3.50 11.21
CA THR A 146 9.01 -3.16 12.30
C THR A 146 8.34 -2.94 13.65
N GLY A 147 7.01 -2.81 13.68
CA GLY A 147 6.26 -2.39 14.86
C GLY A 147 6.42 -0.91 15.22
N ASN A 148 7.28 -0.17 14.50
CA ASN A 148 7.61 1.21 14.80
C ASN A 148 6.94 2.18 13.84
N VAL A 149 6.48 3.32 14.37
CA VAL A 149 5.96 4.41 13.55
C VAL A 149 7.11 5.00 12.71
N PRO A 150 6.87 5.36 11.43
CA PRO A 150 7.88 6.02 10.60
C PRO A 150 8.44 7.29 11.28
N THR A 151 9.74 7.29 11.58
CA THR A 151 10.46 8.45 12.12
C THR A 151 11.34 9.09 11.05
N LEU A 152 11.61 10.39 11.21
CA LEU A 152 12.51 11.14 10.33
C LEU A 152 13.62 11.67 11.20
N VAL A 153 14.83 11.21 10.91
CA VAL A 153 16.07 11.76 11.46
C VAL A 153 16.89 12.12 10.25
N THR A 154 17.20 13.41 10.11
CA THR A 154 18.06 13.86 9.01
C THR A 154 19.51 13.92 9.49
N PRO A 155 20.50 13.81 8.60
CA PRO A 155 21.92 13.92 8.96
C PRO A 155 22.31 15.24 9.63
N ALA A 156 21.48 16.28 9.54
CA ALA A 156 21.67 17.54 10.26
C ALA A 156 21.30 17.44 11.75
N ASP A 157 20.46 16.48 12.12
CA ASP A 157 19.91 16.31 13.46
C ASP A 157 20.76 15.38 14.35
N THR A 158 21.71 14.64 13.78
CA THR A 158 22.52 13.65 14.50
C THR A 158 24.02 13.82 14.26
N ARG A 159 24.83 13.65 15.33
CA ARG A 159 26.30 13.60 15.23
C ARG A 159 26.80 12.49 14.29
N GLN A 160 26.00 11.43 14.15
CA GLN A 160 26.17 10.40 13.13
C GLN A 160 25.34 10.84 11.92
N LYS A 161 25.97 11.27 10.82
CA LYS A 161 25.32 11.74 9.58
C LYS A 161 24.56 10.62 8.83
N LYS A 162 23.63 9.93 9.50
CA LYS A 162 22.86 8.83 8.94
C LYS A 162 21.39 9.24 8.84
N TYR A 163 20.79 8.97 7.69
CA TYR A 163 19.36 9.10 7.52
C TYR A 163 18.62 8.04 8.36
N SER A 164 17.41 8.38 8.82
CA SER A 164 16.55 7.40 9.50
C SER A 164 16.23 6.19 8.60
N PRO A 165 16.02 5.00 9.19
CA PRO A 165 15.71 3.77 8.43
C PRO A 165 14.56 3.92 7.42
N PHE A 166 13.54 4.71 7.77
CA PHE A 166 12.42 4.97 6.87
C PHE A 166 12.81 5.79 5.63
N ILE A 167 13.65 6.82 5.78
CA ILE A 167 14.15 7.61 4.64
C ILE A 167 15.03 6.74 3.73
N THR A 168 15.88 5.89 4.33
CA THR A 168 16.72 4.94 3.59
C THR A 168 15.86 3.96 2.80
N LEU A 169 14.81 3.39 3.40
CA LEU A 169 13.87 2.51 2.71
C LEU A 169 13.22 3.19 1.50
N VAL A 170 12.73 4.42 1.65
CA VAL A 170 12.12 5.18 0.54
C VAL A 170 13.13 5.43 -0.57
N GLY A 171 14.37 5.79 -0.23
CA GLY A 171 15.46 5.97 -1.21
C GLY A 171 15.80 4.70 -1.97
N ASP A 172 16.00 3.59 -1.26
CA ASP A 172 16.34 2.29 -1.87
C ASP A 172 15.24 1.80 -2.81
N VAL A 173 13.97 1.95 -2.42
CA VAL A 173 12.82 1.57 -3.26
C VAL A 173 12.66 2.50 -4.46
N PHE A 174 12.89 3.81 -4.31
CA PHE A 174 12.87 4.73 -5.45
C PHE A 174 13.98 4.39 -6.46
N SER A 175 15.18 4.07 -5.98
CA SER A 175 16.27 3.60 -6.84
C SER A 175 15.92 2.29 -7.55
N ALA A 176 15.35 1.31 -6.83
CA ALA A 176 14.91 0.05 -7.43
C ALA A 176 13.83 0.22 -8.51
N LEU A 177 12.95 1.22 -8.33
CA LEU A 177 11.86 1.53 -9.26
C LEU A 177 12.22 2.56 -10.34
N ASN A 178 13.48 3.03 -10.37
CA ASN A 178 13.98 4.08 -11.27
C ASN A 178 13.17 5.39 -11.19
N ILE A 179 12.82 5.81 -9.97
CA ILE A 179 12.08 7.04 -9.70
C ILE A 179 13.07 8.16 -9.40
N ASP A 180 13.17 9.13 -10.30
CA ASP A 180 13.98 10.34 -10.12
C ASP A 180 13.26 11.35 -9.22
N ALA A 181 13.31 11.10 -7.90
CA ALA A 181 12.70 11.94 -6.88
C ALA A 181 13.53 11.94 -5.59
N LYS A 182 13.58 13.10 -4.90
CA LYS A 182 14.26 13.23 -3.61
C LYS A 182 13.47 12.53 -2.50
N PRO A 183 13.97 11.45 -1.88
CA PRO A 183 13.19 10.62 -0.95
C PRO A 183 12.78 11.36 0.33
N GLU A 184 13.55 12.34 0.80
CA GLU A 184 13.30 13.04 2.07
C GLU A 184 11.96 13.78 2.08
N GLY A 185 11.64 14.47 0.99
CA GLY A 185 10.39 15.23 0.87
C GLY A 185 9.16 14.31 0.88
N TYR A 186 9.27 13.15 0.24
CA TYR A 186 8.19 12.17 0.16
C TYR A 186 8.04 11.35 1.45
N ALA A 187 9.16 10.95 2.07
CA ALA A 187 9.15 10.33 3.39
C ALA A 187 8.52 11.26 4.44
N LYS A 188 8.84 12.56 4.38
CA LYS A 188 8.22 13.56 5.26
C LYS A 188 6.71 13.66 5.07
N ALA A 189 6.27 13.84 3.82
CA ALA A 189 4.85 13.95 3.51
C ALA A 189 4.07 12.66 3.88
N ALA A 190 4.68 11.48 3.70
CA ALA A 190 4.09 10.20 4.06
C ALA A 190 3.94 10.07 5.58
N LYS A 191 4.98 10.39 6.37
CA LYS A 191 4.89 10.41 7.83
C LYS A 191 3.80 11.36 8.34
N GLU A 192 3.75 12.58 7.80
CA GLU A 192 2.76 13.59 8.22
C GLU A 192 1.31 13.18 7.90
N SER A 193 1.12 12.41 6.83
CA SER A 193 -0.21 11.92 6.42
C SER A 193 -0.58 10.61 7.11
N TYR A 194 0.39 9.92 7.70
CA TYR A 194 0.23 8.61 8.29
C TYR A 194 -0.50 8.67 9.64
N ARG A 195 -1.43 7.73 9.84
CA ARG A 195 -2.16 7.55 11.10
C ARG A 195 -1.83 6.14 11.63
N PRO A 196 -1.27 6.03 12.85
CA PRO A 196 -0.96 4.73 13.44
C PRO A 196 -2.23 3.88 13.56
N LYS A 197 -2.10 2.56 13.47
CA LYS A 197 -3.22 1.68 13.80
C LYS A 197 -3.56 1.90 15.27
N ALA A 198 -4.82 2.22 15.57
CA ALA A 198 -5.27 2.33 16.96
C ALA A 198 -4.99 0.99 17.66
N GLU A 199 -4.23 1.03 18.75
CA GLU A 199 -4.03 -0.11 19.64
C GLU A 199 -5.42 -0.60 20.08
N LYS A 200 -5.72 -1.86 19.78
CA LYS A 200 -6.91 -2.56 20.27
C LYS A 200 -6.55 -3.32 21.54
#